data_AF-A0A397A056-F1
#
_entry.id   AF-A0A397A056-F1
#
_cell.length_a   1.000
_cell.length_b   1.000
_cell.length_c   1.000
_cell.angle_alpha   90.00
_cell.angle_beta   90.00
_cell.angle_gamma   90.00
#
_symmetry.space_group_name_H-M   'P 1'
#
loop_
_entity.id
_entity.type
_entity.pdbx_description
1 polymer ?
#
loop_
_entity_poly.entity_id
_entity_poly.type
_entity_poly.pdbx_seq_one_letter_code
_entity_poly.pdbx_strand_id
1 'polypeptide(L)'
;MFHHLETDEERSQYMAYWADDIRIRDKLRPRSNIVVKCFRQDYNQDAAALLPYAPVVASPEIDIWALGVMMFQLWSGEELVATDINQDVTSGQIQLAKFWTPELLKARIRLHIDDEDQLDLLSHVLAVDPKDRWSLESILQHPYFNP
;
A
#
# COMPACT_ATOMS: atom_id res chain seq x y z
N MET A 1 -5.23 -0.67 3.16
CA MET A 1 -4.70 -1.46 2.03
C MET A 1 -4.50 -2.94 2.40
N PHE A 2 -3.78 -3.25 3.48
CA PHE A 2 -3.54 -4.64 3.92
C PHE A 2 -4.53 -5.12 5.00
N HIS A 3 -4.65 -6.44 5.14
CA HIS A 3 -5.39 -7.12 6.21
C HIS A 3 -4.54 -8.28 6.77
N HIS A 4 -4.55 -8.44 8.09
CA HIS A 4 -3.88 -9.55 8.77
C HIS A 4 -4.94 -10.58 9.13
N LEU A 5 -4.74 -11.81 8.67
CA LEU A 5 -5.60 -12.96 8.97
C LEU A 5 -5.24 -13.46 10.36
N GLU A 6 -6.13 -13.24 11.32
CA GLU A 6 -5.90 -13.55 12.74
C GLU A 6 -6.10 -15.04 13.03
N THR A 7 -6.96 -15.71 12.26
CA THR A 7 -7.34 -17.11 12.50
C THR A 7 -7.10 -18.02 11.28
N ASP A 8 -7.01 -19.33 11.54
CA ASP A 8 -6.92 -20.34 10.48
C ASP A 8 -8.23 -20.43 9.68
N GLU A 9 -9.37 -20.10 10.31
CA GLU A 9 -10.66 -19.98 9.65
C GLU A 9 -10.66 -18.84 8.61
N GLU A 10 -10.21 -17.64 8.97
CA GLU A 10 -10.11 -16.50 8.05
C GLU A 10 -9.18 -16.81 6.88
N ARG A 11 -8.07 -17.49 7.17
CA ARG A 11 -7.12 -17.93 6.15
C ARG A 11 -7.75 -18.94 5.19
N SER A 12 -8.47 -19.92 5.72
CA SER A 12 -9.15 -20.94 4.91
C SER A 12 -10.26 -20.32 4.06
N GLN A 13 -11.02 -19.40 4.64
CA GLN A 13 -12.05 -18.60 3.96
C GLN A 13 -11.44 -17.80 2.80
N TYR A 14 -10.36 -17.06 3.06
CA TYR A 14 -9.65 -16.29 2.03
C TYR A 14 -9.12 -17.19 0.89
N MET A 15 -8.51 -18.33 1.23
CA MET A 15 -8.00 -19.26 0.22
C MET A 15 -9.12 -19.90 -0.61
N ALA A 16 -10.27 -20.18 0.00
CA ALA A 16 -11.45 -20.70 -0.71
C ALA A 16 -12.01 -19.68 -1.70
N TYR A 17 -12.05 -18.40 -1.32
CA TYR A 17 -12.53 -17.32 -2.19
C TYR A 17 -11.74 -17.21 -3.51
N TRP A 18 -10.42 -17.45 -3.47
CA TRP A 18 -9.52 -17.37 -4.62
C TRP A 18 -9.22 -18.72 -5.28
N ALA A 19 -9.86 -19.81 -4.86
CA ALA A 19 -9.52 -21.16 -5.30
C ALA A 19 -9.67 -21.37 -6.81
N ASP A 20 -10.67 -20.72 -7.43
CA ASP A 20 -11.04 -20.92 -8.83
C ASP A 20 -10.15 -20.16 -9.81
N ASP A 21 -9.46 -19.09 -9.39
CA ASP A 21 -8.61 -18.29 -10.28
C ASP A 21 -7.12 -18.63 -10.06
N ILE A 22 -6.72 -19.71 -10.70
CA ILE A 22 -5.36 -20.27 -10.65
C ILE A 22 -4.29 -19.21 -11.00
N ARG A 23 -4.60 -18.24 -11.86
CA ARG A 23 -3.63 -17.24 -12.34
C ARG A 23 -3.24 -16.24 -11.26
N ILE A 24 -4.17 -15.91 -10.37
CA ILE A 24 -3.97 -14.89 -9.33
C ILE A 24 -3.79 -15.51 -7.95
N ARG A 25 -4.24 -16.75 -7.73
CA ARG A 25 -4.14 -17.46 -6.45
C ARG A 25 -2.73 -17.46 -5.88
N ASP A 26 -1.73 -17.72 -6.72
CA ASP A 26 -0.34 -17.79 -6.27
C ASP A 26 0.20 -16.39 -5.91
N LYS A 27 -0.24 -15.34 -6.61
CA LYS A 27 0.12 -13.94 -6.32
C LYS A 27 -0.54 -13.40 -5.05
N LEU A 28 -1.79 -13.80 -4.82
CA LEU A 28 -2.61 -13.37 -3.70
C LEU A 28 -2.43 -14.22 -2.44
N ARG A 29 -1.56 -15.24 -2.49
CA ARG A 29 -1.29 -16.10 -1.34
C ARG A 29 -0.85 -15.26 -0.13
N PRO A 30 -1.40 -15.51 1.08
CA PRO A 30 -0.98 -14.80 2.27
C PRO A 30 0.52 -14.91 2.51
N ARG A 31 1.18 -13.76 2.74
CA ARG A 31 2.60 -13.67 3.11
C ARG A 31 2.66 -13.26 4.58
N SER A 32 3.15 -14.16 5.44
CA SER A 32 3.12 -13.97 6.91
C SER A 32 1.72 -13.65 7.46
N ASN A 33 0.68 -14.34 6.97
CA ASN A 33 -0.74 -14.07 7.27
C ASN A 33 -1.23 -12.66 6.90
N ILE A 34 -0.48 -11.91 6.10
CA ILE A 34 -0.91 -10.62 5.57
C ILE A 34 -1.32 -10.79 4.12
N VAL A 35 -2.46 -10.18 3.78
CA VAL A 35 -3.00 -10.11 2.42
C VAL A 35 -3.28 -8.66 2.04
N VAL A 36 -3.24 -8.38 0.74
CA VAL A 36 -3.76 -7.13 0.19
C VAL A 36 -5.27 -7.26 0.07
N LYS A 37 -6.02 -6.27 0.56
CA LYS A 37 -7.47 -6.23 0.37
C LYS A 37 -7.77 -6.10 -1.13
N CYS A 38 -8.30 -7.16 -1.72
CA CYS A 38 -8.66 -7.23 -3.13
C CYS A 38 -9.95 -8.03 -3.29
N PHE A 39 -10.59 -7.86 -4.45
CA PHE A 39 -11.92 -8.38 -4.77
C PHE A 39 -11.92 -8.92 -6.19
N ARG A 40 -12.69 -9.98 -6.46
CA ARG A 40 -12.86 -10.51 -7.81
C ARG A 40 -13.62 -9.51 -8.70
N GLN A 41 -13.43 -9.62 -10.01
CA GLN A 41 -14.12 -8.74 -10.96
C GLN A 41 -15.63 -8.98 -11.01
N ASP A 42 -16.08 -10.20 -10.71
CA ASP A 42 -17.48 -10.62 -10.57
C ASP A 42 -18.03 -10.40 -9.14
N TYR A 43 -17.39 -9.53 -8.36
CA TYR A 43 -17.81 -9.23 -6.99
C TYR A 43 -19.27 -8.79 -6.90
N ASN A 44 -20.05 -9.52 -6.12
CA ASN A 44 -21.41 -9.18 -5.70
C ASN A 44 -21.48 -9.06 -4.16
N GLN A 45 -22.57 -8.51 -3.62
CA GLN A 45 -22.73 -8.34 -2.17
C GLN A 45 -22.70 -9.67 -1.41
N ASP A 46 -23.13 -10.78 -2.03
CA ASP A 46 -23.07 -12.11 -1.44
C ASP A 46 -21.61 -12.62 -1.32
N ALA A 47 -20.74 -12.25 -2.26
CA ALA A 47 -19.31 -12.53 -2.26
C ALA A 47 -18.55 -11.70 -1.22
N ALA A 48 -19.11 -10.59 -0.74
CA ALA A 48 -18.53 -9.79 0.35
C ALA A 48 -18.48 -10.56 1.67
N ALA A 49 -19.48 -11.41 1.93
CA ALA A 49 -19.53 -12.27 3.12
C ALA A 49 -18.48 -13.39 3.08
N LEU A 50 -17.86 -13.63 1.92
CA LEU A 50 -16.86 -14.66 1.72
C LEU A 50 -15.43 -14.19 1.98
N LEU A 51 -15.20 -12.91 2.29
CA LEU A 51 -13.89 -12.37 2.65
C LEU A 51 -13.86 -11.92 4.11
N PRO A 52 -12.72 -12.05 4.80
CA PRO A 52 -12.57 -11.62 6.20
C PRO A 52 -12.42 -10.10 6.36
N TYR A 53 -12.63 -9.32 5.28
CA TYR A 53 -12.52 -7.88 5.29
C TYR A 53 -13.56 -7.21 4.39
N ALA A 54 -14.00 -6.02 4.80
CA ALA A 54 -14.96 -5.22 4.05
C ALA A 54 -14.33 -4.56 2.79
N PRO A 55 -15.16 -4.27 1.76
CA PRO A 55 -14.76 -3.42 0.64
C PRO A 55 -14.27 -2.06 1.12
N VAL A 56 -13.21 -1.59 0.48
CA VAL A 56 -12.70 -0.23 0.67
C VAL A 56 -13.18 0.59 -0.51
N VAL A 57 -13.90 1.69 -0.22
CA VAL A 57 -14.35 2.63 -1.25
C VAL A 57 -13.12 3.25 -1.89
N ALA A 58 -13.06 3.24 -3.22
CA ALA A 58 -11.99 3.90 -3.96
C ALA A 58 -12.02 5.41 -3.67
N SER A 59 -10.86 5.99 -3.43
CA SER A 59 -10.74 7.38 -3.05
C SER A 59 -9.43 7.98 -3.60
N PRO A 60 -9.39 9.27 -3.93
CA PRO A 60 -8.21 9.91 -4.55
C PRO A 60 -6.93 9.75 -3.71
N GLU A 61 -7.05 9.62 -2.40
CA GLU A 61 -5.93 9.48 -1.47
C GLU A 61 -5.11 8.21 -1.74
N ILE A 62 -5.70 7.17 -2.35
CA ILE A 62 -4.97 5.97 -2.78
C ILE A 62 -4.01 6.31 -3.92
N ASP A 63 -4.45 7.13 -4.89
CA ASP A 63 -3.62 7.58 -6.00
C ASP A 63 -2.53 8.54 -5.51
N ILE A 64 -2.84 9.40 -4.53
CA ILE A 64 -1.84 10.26 -3.87
C ILE A 64 -0.74 9.44 -3.20
N TRP A 65 -1.07 8.33 -2.55
CA TRP A 65 -0.06 7.42 -2.01
C TRP A 65 0.82 6.83 -3.11
N ALA A 66 0.22 6.33 -4.20
CA ALA A 66 0.97 5.79 -5.32
C ALA A 66 1.89 6.84 -5.96
N LEU A 67 1.43 8.08 -6.07
CA LEU A 67 2.24 9.22 -6.50
C LEU A 67 3.46 9.43 -5.59
N GLY A 68 3.25 9.43 -4.27
CA GLY A 68 4.35 9.54 -3.30
C GLY A 68 5.37 8.41 -3.40
N VAL A 69 4.91 7.17 -3.61
CA VAL A 69 5.81 6.01 -3.82
C VAL A 69 6.66 6.21 -5.07
N MET A 70 6.07 6.69 -6.17
CA MET A 70 6.81 7.00 -7.40
C MET A 70 7.81 8.14 -7.20
N MET A 71 7.42 9.23 -6.53
CA MET A 71 8.33 10.34 -6.21
C MET A 71 9.52 9.88 -5.38
N PHE A 72 9.28 9.11 -4.32
CA PHE A 72 10.34 8.53 -3.49
C PHE A 72 11.31 7.70 -4.34
N GLN A 73 10.79 6.83 -5.22
CA GLN A 73 11.62 5.99 -6.08
C GLN A 73 12.44 6.80 -7.09
N LEU A 74 11.87 7.84 -7.68
CA LEU A 74 12.57 8.70 -8.63
C LEU A 74 13.70 9.50 -7.98
N TRP A 75 13.52 9.94 -6.74
CA TRP A 75 14.52 10.76 -6.05
C TRP A 75 15.58 9.94 -5.32
N SER A 76 15.19 8.84 -4.66
CA SER A 76 16.12 7.98 -3.93
C SER A 76 16.81 6.93 -4.80
N GLY A 77 16.22 6.57 -5.94
CA GLY A 77 16.61 5.39 -6.72
C GLY A 77 16.22 4.06 -6.08
N GLU A 78 15.53 4.07 -4.93
CA GLU A 78 15.09 2.88 -4.20
C GLU A 78 13.57 2.76 -4.13
N GLU A 79 13.07 1.53 -4.03
CA GLU A 79 11.66 1.30 -3.77
C GLU A 79 11.32 1.59 -2.30
N LEU A 80 10.20 2.28 -2.05
CA LEU A 80 9.72 2.54 -0.68
C LEU A 80 9.44 1.24 0.06
N VAL A 81 8.87 0.26 -0.67
CA VAL A 81 8.60 -1.10 -0.21
C VAL A 81 9.22 -2.04 -1.25
N ALA A 82 10.35 -2.66 -0.89
CA ALA A 82 11.14 -3.41 -1.87
C ALA A 82 10.45 -4.68 -2.38
N THR A 83 10.58 -4.90 -3.69
CA THR A 83 10.08 -6.05 -4.42
C THR A 83 11.22 -6.96 -4.89
N ASP A 84 10.88 -8.18 -5.31
CA ASP A 84 11.83 -9.08 -5.95
C ASP A 84 11.88 -8.90 -7.48
N ILE A 85 12.65 -9.74 -8.17
CA ILE A 85 12.79 -9.72 -9.63
C ILE A 85 11.47 -9.93 -10.39
N ASN A 86 10.44 -10.46 -9.73
CA ASN A 86 9.11 -10.67 -10.28
C ASN A 86 8.13 -9.55 -9.89
N GLN A 87 8.64 -8.47 -9.26
CA GLN A 87 7.87 -7.34 -8.75
C GLN A 87 6.89 -7.75 -7.63
N ASP A 88 7.23 -8.80 -6.91
CA ASP A 88 6.45 -9.30 -5.78
C ASP A 88 6.98 -8.70 -4.47
N VAL A 89 6.09 -8.16 -3.64
CA VAL A 89 6.46 -7.59 -2.33
C VAL A 89 6.94 -8.69 -1.39
N THR A 90 8.21 -8.65 -1.01
CA THR A 90 8.81 -9.71 -0.16
C THR A 90 8.16 -9.79 1.23
N SER A 91 8.22 -10.96 1.88
CA SER A 91 7.51 -11.24 3.14
C SER A 91 7.90 -10.31 4.31
N GLY A 92 9.13 -9.78 4.31
CA GLY A 92 9.57 -8.78 5.29
C GLY A 92 8.99 -7.40 4.99
N GLN A 93 8.92 -7.04 3.71
CA GLN A 93 8.47 -5.73 3.25
C GLN A 93 6.96 -5.56 3.37
N ILE A 94 6.17 -6.63 3.17
CA ILE A 94 4.70 -6.58 3.40
C ILE A 94 4.36 -6.36 4.88
N GLN A 95 5.13 -6.96 5.80
CA GLN A 95 4.96 -6.74 7.23
C GLN A 95 5.32 -5.30 7.59
N LEU A 96 6.48 -4.83 7.11
CA LEU A 96 6.90 -3.45 7.30
C LEU A 96 5.83 -2.47 6.79
N ALA A 97 5.27 -2.71 5.60
CA ALA A 97 4.22 -1.89 5.02
C ALA A 97 2.90 -1.92 5.82
N LYS A 98 2.55 -3.06 6.41
CA LYS A 98 1.35 -3.22 7.25
C LYS A 98 1.44 -2.47 8.58
N PHE A 99 2.66 -2.35 9.12
CA PHE A 99 2.95 -1.77 10.43
C PHE A 99 3.67 -0.42 10.36
N TRP A 100 3.63 0.26 9.21
CA TRP A 100 4.11 1.63 9.12
C TRP A 100 3.45 2.51 10.18
N THR A 101 4.28 3.15 10.99
CA THR A 101 3.89 4.31 11.80
C THR A 101 4.37 5.58 11.10
N PRO A 102 3.77 6.76 11.40
CA PRO A 102 4.25 8.04 10.87
C PRO A 102 5.76 8.24 11.09
N GLU A 103 6.26 7.83 12.26
CA GLU A 103 7.66 7.98 12.65
C GLU A 103 8.58 7.07 11.83
N LEU A 104 8.20 5.80 11.65
CA LEU A 104 8.96 4.85 10.86
C LEU A 104 9.03 5.29 9.39
N LEU A 105 7.90 5.72 8.83
CA LEU A 105 7.82 6.14 7.44
C LEU A 105 8.66 7.39 7.19
N LYS A 106 8.56 8.39 8.08
CA LYS A 106 9.37 9.60 8.02
C LYS A 106 10.87 9.30 8.17
N ALA A 107 11.24 8.36 9.05
CA ALA A 107 12.62 7.93 9.20
C ALA A 107 13.15 7.27 7.92
N ARG A 108 12.37 6.39 7.28
CA ARG A 108 12.75 5.78 5.99
C ARG A 108 12.95 6.82 4.89
N ILE A 109 12.06 7.81 4.78
CA ILE A 109 12.17 8.88 3.78
C ILE A 109 13.47 9.68 4.00
N ARG A 110 13.73 10.13 5.24
CA ARG A 110 14.95 10.88 5.61
C ARG A 110 16.26 10.14 5.44
N LEU A 111 16.24 8.81 5.43
CA LEU A 111 17.44 8.02 5.19
C LEU A 111 17.89 8.02 3.73
N HIS A 112 17.03 8.42 2.78
CA HIS A 112 17.30 8.30 1.34
C HIS A 112 17.15 9.61 0.57
N ILE A 113 16.62 10.66 1.20
CA ILE A 113 16.35 11.95 0.58
C ILE A 113 17.01 13.02 1.46
N ASP A 114 17.91 13.81 0.87
CA ASP A 114 18.64 14.88 1.56
C ASP A 114 18.06 16.28 1.29
N ASP A 115 17.29 16.44 0.21
CA ASP A 115 16.70 17.73 -0.18
C ASP A 115 15.48 18.06 0.70
N GLU A 116 15.51 19.22 1.36
CA GLU A 116 14.50 19.60 2.36
C GLU A 116 13.11 19.82 1.74
N ASP A 117 13.02 20.34 0.51
CA ASP A 117 11.73 20.54 -0.17
C ASP A 117 11.12 19.19 -0.59
N GLN A 118 11.94 18.26 -1.06
CA GLN A 118 11.52 16.88 -1.34
C GLN A 118 11.07 16.15 -0.07
N LEU A 119 11.79 16.32 1.03
CA LEU A 119 11.44 15.74 2.33
C LEU A 119 10.11 16.28 2.84
N ASP A 120 9.91 17.60 2.82
CA ASP A 120 8.67 18.21 3.27
C ASP A 120 7.49 17.74 2.42
N LEU A 121 7.64 17.78 1.09
CA LEU A 121 6.61 17.32 0.16
C LEU A 121 6.24 15.85 0.41
N LEU A 122 7.22 14.94 0.44
CA LEU A 122 6.94 13.53 0.67
C LEU A 122 6.31 13.28 2.03
N SER A 123 6.62 14.07 3.05
CA SER A 123 6.03 13.90 4.38
C SER A 123 4.51 14.18 4.40
N HIS A 124 4.02 15.01 3.48
CA HIS A 124 2.60 15.32 3.32
C HIS A 124 1.88 14.41 2.31
N VAL A 125 2.61 13.83 1.35
CA VAL A 125 2.07 12.88 0.34
C VAL A 125 2.03 11.45 0.89
N LEU A 126 3.13 10.99 1.50
CA LEU A 126 3.27 9.67 2.12
C LEU A 126 2.83 9.69 3.59
N ALA A 127 1.54 9.97 3.82
CA ALA A 127 0.94 9.82 5.14
C ALA A 127 0.29 8.44 5.31
N VAL A 128 0.43 7.85 6.51
CA VAL A 128 -0.13 6.52 6.84
C VAL A 128 -1.66 6.56 6.82
N ASP A 129 -2.27 7.53 7.49
CA ASP A 129 -3.71 7.78 7.36
C ASP A 129 -3.98 8.46 6.01
N PRO A 130 -4.85 7.90 5.16
CA PRO A 130 -5.26 8.55 3.91
C PRO A 130 -5.77 9.97 4.09
N LYS A 131 -6.43 10.30 5.22
CA LYS A 131 -7.01 11.63 5.46
C LYS A 131 -5.97 12.71 5.72
N ASP A 132 -4.78 12.32 6.15
CA ASP A 132 -3.68 13.24 6.41
C ASP A 132 -2.91 13.58 5.13
N ARG A 133 -3.20 12.89 4.02
CA ARG A 133 -2.56 13.15 2.73
C ARG A 133 -3.10 14.44 2.14
N TRP A 134 -2.19 15.25 1.60
CA TRP A 134 -2.59 16.42 0.83
C TRP A 134 -3.35 16.05 -0.44
N SER A 135 -4.24 16.96 -0.86
CA SER A 135 -4.86 16.85 -2.17
C SER A 135 -3.85 17.15 -3.28
N LEU A 136 -4.18 16.74 -4.51
CA LEU A 136 -3.32 17.00 -5.66
C LEU A 136 -3.12 18.51 -5.89
N GLU A 137 -4.15 19.32 -5.64
CA GLU A 137 -4.07 20.78 -5.73
C GLU A 137 -3.04 21.34 -4.73
N SER A 138 -3.08 20.90 -3.47
CA SER A 138 -2.10 21.32 -2.45
C SER A 138 -0.68 20.90 -2.81
N ILE A 139 -0.50 19.67 -3.32
CA ILE A 139 0.78 19.15 -3.79
C ILE A 139 1.38 20.06 -4.87
N LEU A 140 0.59 20.46 -5.86
CA LEU A 140 1.06 21.31 -6.98
C LEU A 140 1.42 22.74 -6.56
N GLN A 141 0.93 23.21 -5.41
CA GLN A 141 1.31 24.52 -4.85
C GLN A 141 2.58 24.47 -4.00
N HIS A 142 3.16 23.28 -3.77
CA HIS A 142 4.38 23.15 -2.98
C HIS A 142 5.59 23.84 -3.68
N PRO A 143 6.53 24.46 -2.93
CA PRO A 143 7.72 25.11 -3.48
C PRO A 143 8.54 24.24 -4.43
N TYR A 144 8.61 22.93 -4.19
CA TYR A 144 9.26 21.96 -5.10
C TYR A 144 8.79 22.10 -6.57
N PHE A 145 7.51 22.39 -6.81
CA PHE A 145 6.96 22.59 -8.16
C PHE A 145 6.95 24.06 -8.61
N ASN A 146 7.29 24.98 -7.73
CA ASN A 146 7.30 26.43 -7.97
C ASN A 146 8.64 27.04 -7.51
N PRO A 147 9.78 26.64 -8.11
CA PRO A 147 11.12 27.11 -7.75
C PRO A 147 11.39 28.57 -8.14
#